data_AF-A0A7V5ART5-F1
#
_entry.id   AF-A0A7V5ART5-F1
#
_cell.length_a   1.000
_cell.length_b   1.000
_cell.length_c   1.000
_cell.angle_alpha   90.00
_cell.angle_beta   90.00
_cell.angle_gamma   90.00
#
_symmetry.space_group_name_H-M   'P 1'
#
loop_
_entity.id
_entity.type
_entity.pdbx_description
1 polymer ?
#
loop_
_entity_poly.entity_id
_entity_poly.type
_entity_poly.pdbx_seq_one_letter_code
_entity_poly.pdbx_strand_id
1 'polypeptide(L)'
;MPQNLGSKPTLDQRRAKHAWNAIKSLKPEEQQEYAREARKLPIRIMTAGLGQALAFIFAKAKNKKRSFEKLLEHLTEWVINECQIPAKKQNSLIESIIEGDPDFLRRATDEVLAYLVWLNRFAEAEGLTGEVDKEG
;
A
#
# COMPACT_ATOMS: atom_id res chain seq x y z
N MET A 1 -22.52 30.33 21.41
CA MET A 1 -21.69 29.13 21.65
C MET A 1 -20.73 28.97 20.49
N PRO A 2 -19.40 29.05 20.65
CA PRO A 2 -18.49 28.71 19.56
C PRO A 2 -18.47 27.19 19.38
N GLN A 3 -18.81 26.72 18.18
CA GLN A 3 -18.67 25.32 17.81
C GLN A 3 -17.20 25.02 17.58
N ASN A 4 -16.64 24.09 18.35
CA ASN A 4 -15.29 23.57 18.16
C ASN A 4 -15.26 22.68 16.91
N LEU A 5 -14.95 23.28 15.75
CA LEU A 5 -14.71 22.57 14.50
C LEU A 5 -13.26 22.08 14.47
N GLY A 6 -12.98 20.95 15.12
CA GLY A 6 -11.78 20.18 14.80
C GLY A 6 -11.83 19.83 13.31
N SER A 7 -10.97 20.46 12.51
CA SER A 7 -10.87 20.20 11.07
C SER A 7 -10.74 18.69 10.82
N LYS A 8 -11.58 18.14 9.93
CA LYS A 8 -11.38 16.75 9.46
C LYS A 8 -9.95 16.63 8.89
N PRO A 9 -9.24 15.53 9.16
CA PRO A 9 -7.89 15.34 8.63
C PRO A 9 -7.92 15.28 7.10
N THR A 10 -6.90 15.85 6.46
CA THR A 10 -6.76 15.81 5.01
C THR A 10 -6.52 14.37 4.54
N LEU A 11 -6.74 14.09 3.24
CA LEU A 11 -6.48 12.76 2.68
C LEU A 11 -5.02 12.34 2.90
N ASP A 12 -4.07 13.27 2.77
CA ASP A 12 -2.65 12.99 3.03
C ASP A 12 -2.37 12.69 4.51
N GLN A 13 -2.99 13.40 5.45
CA GLN A 13 -2.87 13.07 6.86
C GLN A 13 -3.43 11.67 7.17
N ARG A 14 -4.49 11.26 6.47
CA ARG A 14 -5.06 9.92 6.59
C ARG A 14 -4.14 8.85 5.99
N ARG A 15 -3.57 9.09 4.80
CA ARG A 15 -2.55 8.22 4.18
C ARG A 15 -1.39 8.02 5.12
N ALA A 16 -0.85 9.13 5.64
CA ALA A 16 0.28 9.11 6.55
C ALA A 16 -0.03 8.29 7.81
N LYS A 17 -1.19 8.53 8.43
CA LYS A 17 -1.62 7.80 9.63
C LYS A 17 -1.77 6.29 9.36
N HIS A 18 -2.43 5.91 8.28
CA HIS A 18 -2.61 4.50 7.94
C HIS A 18 -1.26 3.83 7.60
N ALA A 19 -0.42 4.48 6.79
CA ALA A 19 0.92 3.97 6.44
C ALA A 19 1.81 3.77 7.67
N TRP A 20 1.79 4.72 8.61
CA TRP A 20 2.52 4.59 9.87
C TRP A 20 2.06 3.36 10.66
N ASN A 21 0.74 3.19 10.84
CA ASN A 21 0.18 2.04 11.54
C ASN A 21 0.48 0.72 10.81
N ALA A 22 0.45 0.73 9.48
CA ALA A 22 0.78 -0.41 8.65
C ALA A 22 2.25 -0.85 8.82
N ILE A 23 3.20 0.08 8.97
CA ILE A 23 4.60 -0.28 9.26
C ILE A 23 4.74 -0.80 10.70
N LYS A 24 4.08 -0.17 11.67
CA LYS A 24 4.15 -0.56 13.08
C LYS A 24 3.45 -1.87 13.41
N SER A 25 2.50 -2.32 12.58
CA SER A 25 1.80 -3.59 12.78
C SER A 25 2.60 -4.81 12.33
N LEU A 26 3.70 -4.61 11.59
CA LEU A 26 4.56 -5.67 11.07
C LEU A 26 5.44 -6.25 12.17
N LYS A 27 5.60 -7.57 12.15
CA LYS A 27 6.62 -8.24 12.96
C LYS A 27 8.03 -7.95 12.42
N PRO A 28 9.08 -8.01 13.26
CA PRO A 28 10.46 -7.74 12.82
C PRO A 28 10.88 -8.55 11.58
N GLU A 29 10.51 -9.83 11.50
CA GLU A 29 10.82 -10.71 10.37
C GLU A 29 10.07 -10.35 9.08
N GLU A 30 8.98 -9.57 9.17
CA GLU A 30 8.15 -9.17 8.03
C GLU A 30 8.61 -7.84 7.42
N GLN A 31 9.20 -6.96 8.24
CA GLN A 31 9.43 -5.55 7.96
C GLN A 31 10.35 -5.29 6.76
N GLN A 32 11.53 -5.92 6.73
CA GLN A 32 12.54 -5.67 5.69
C GLN A 32 12.04 -6.10 4.29
N GLU A 33 11.43 -7.28 4.20
CA GLU A 33 10.88 -7.76 2.93
C GLU A 33 9.65 -6.93 2.50
N TYR A 34 8.78 -6.55 3.44
CA TYR A 34 7.66 -5.65 3.17
C TYR A 34 8.14 -4.32 2.58
N ALA A 35 9.09 -3.66 3.25
CA ALA A 35 9.63 -2.36 2.84
C ALA A 35 10.31 -2.43 1.47
N ARG A 36 11.12 -3.48 1.23
CA ARG A 36 11.78 -3.71 -0.05
C ARG A 36 10.78 -3.84 -1.20
N GLU A 37 9.68 -4.57 -1.00
CA GLU A 37 8.68 -4.76 -2.04
C GLU A 37 7.79 -3.52 -2.22
N ALA A 38 7.40 -2.84 -1.14
CA ALA A 38 6.70 -1.55 -1.19
C ALA A 38 7.50 -0.50 -1.99
N ARG A 39 8.83 -0.49 -1.85
CA ARG A 39 9.73 0.39 -2.62
C ARG A 39 9.76 0.07 -4.12
N LYS A 40 9.68 -1.22 -4.49
CA LYS A 40 9.69 -1.66 -5.90
C LYS A 40 8.33 -1.55 -6.57
N LEU A 41 7.25 -1.42 -5.81
CA LEU A 41 5.90 -1.47 -6.35
C LEU A 41 5.55 -0.27 -7.25
N PRO A 42 5.92 0.99 -6.94
CA PRO A 42 5.63 2.13 -7.81
C PRO A 42 6.16 1.94 -9.23
N ILE A 43 7.43 1.54 -9.39
CA ILE A 43 8.00 1.32 -10.72
C ILE A 43 7.36 0.14 -11.45
N ARG A 44 6.94 -0.91 -10.73
CA ARG A 44 6.21 -2.04 -11.32
C ARG A 44 4.83 -1.62 -11.81
N ILE A 45 4.13 -0.76 -11.06
CA ILE A 45 2.84 -0.19 -11.46
C ILE A 45 3.01 0.70 -12.69
N MET A 46 4.01 1.59 -12.71
CA MET A 46 4.25 2.48 -13.86
C MET A 46 4.64 1.72 -15.14
N THR A 47 5.32 0.57 -15.02
CA THR A 47 5.80 -0.19 -16.19
C THR A 47 4.81 -1.23 -16.70
N ALA A 48 4.06 -1.90 -15.82
CA ALA A 48 3.19 -3.02 -16.18
C ALA A 48 1.71 -2.83 -15.80
N GLY A 49 1.37 -1.75 -15.10
CA GLY A 49 0.04 -1.48 -14.57
C GLY A 49 -0.23 -2.14 -13.21
N LEU A 50 -1.25 -1.63 -12.51
CA LEU A 50 -1.60 -2.07 -11.15
C LEU A 50 -1.98 -3.55 -11.08
N GLY A 51 -2.78 -4.04 -12.03
CA GLY A 51 -3.24 -5.44 -12.04
C GLY A 51 -2.08 -6.44 -12.09
N GLN A 52 -1.12 -6.25 -13.00
CA GLN A 52 0.08 -7.10 -13.11
C GLN A 52 0.98 -6.98 -11.87
N ALA A 53 1.13 -5.76 -11.35
CA ALA A 53 1.92 -5.53 -10.15
C ALA A 53 1.34 -6.28 -8.92
N LEU A 54 0.03 -6.22 -8.70
CA LEU A 54 -0.64 -6.94 -7.61
C LEU A 54 -0.66 -8.45 -7.84
N ALA A 55 -0.82 -8.93 -9.07
CA ALA A 55 -0.73 -10.35 -9.40
C ALA A 55 0.64 -10.94 -9.02
N PHE A 56 1.72 -10.19 -9.27
CA PHE A 56 3.07 -10.59 -8.84
C PHE A 56 3.17 -10.72 -7.31
N ILE A 57 2.69 -9.72 -6.56
CA ILE A 57 2.71 -9.75 -5.09
C ILE A 57 1.84 -10.91 -4.57
N PHE A 58 0.67 -11.14 -5.16
CA PHE A 58 -0.23 -12.23 -4.82
C PHE A 58 0.38 -13.61 -5.05
N ALA A 59 1.11 -13.81 -6.16
CA ALA A 59 1.83 -15.04 -6.41
C ALA A 59 2.94 -15.30 -5.36
N LYS A 60 3.60 -14.24 -4.88
CA LYS A 60 4.62 -14.35 -3.82
C LYS A 60 4.01 -14.61 -2.45
N ALA A 61 2.86 -14.01 -2.13
CA ALA A 61 2.10 -14.26 -0.91
C ALA A 61 1.76 -15.75 -0.75
N LYS A 62 1.27 -16.40 -1.83
CA LYS A 62 0.95 -17.84 -1.84
C LYS A 62 2.11 -18.76 -1.46
N ASN A 63 3.36 -18.31 -1.60
CA ASN A 63 4.55 -19.05 -1.18
C ASN A 63 4.85 -18.89 0.33
N LYS A 64 3.83 -18.72 1.16
CA LYS A 64 3.89 -18.53 2.62
C LYS A 64 4.76 -17.35 3.06
N LYS A 65 4.82 -16.30 2.24
CA LYS A 65 5.58 -15.10 2.57
C LYS A 65 4.68 -14.04 3.19
N ARG A 66 4.66 -14.01 4.53
CA ARG A 66 3.76 -13.16 5.31
C ARG A 66 3.89 -11.66 5.01
N SER A 67 5.08 -11.17 4.66
CA SER A 67 5.29 -9.77 4.25
C SER A 67 4.50 -9.39 2.99
N PHE A 68 4.38 -10.30 2.02
CA PHE A 68 3.62 -10.03 0.79
C PHE A 68 2.11 -10.05 1.06
N GLU A 69 1.65 -10.96 1.92
CA GLU A 69 0.26 -10.97 2.40
C GLU A 69 -0.07 -9.65 3.10
N LYS A 70 0.79 -9.22 4.03
CA LYS A 70 0.65 -7.94 4.73
C LYS A 70 0.60 -6.74 3.79
N LEU A 71 1.42 -6.74 2.74
CA LEU A 71 1.40 -5.67 1.74
C LEU A 71 0.04 -5.63 1.01
N LEU A 72 -0.49 -6.77 0.59
CA LEU A 72 -1.82 -6.83 -0.04
C LEU A 72 -2.93 -6.43 0.91
N GLU A 73 -2.88 -6.90 2.16
CA GLU A 73 -3.83 -6.53 3.23
C GLU A 73 -3.84 -5.01 3.42
N HIS A 74 -2.68 -4.39 3.62
CA HIS A 74 -2.57 -2.94 3.86
C HIS A 74 -2.98 -2.10 2.62
N LEU A 75 -2.68 -2.56 1.41
CA LEU A 75 -3.13 -1.88 0.18
C LEU A 75 -4.64 -1.97 0.01
N THR A 76 -5.23 -3.14 0.29
CA THR A 76 -6.67 -3.36 0.20
C THR A 76 -7.41 -2.53 1.24
N GLU A 77 -6.97 -2.60 2.50
CA GLU A 77 -7.54 -1.82 3.60
C GLU A 77 -7.50 -0.33 3.30
N TRP A 78 -6.34 0.17 2.83
CA TRP A 78 -6.21 1.57 2.47
C TRP A 78 -7.14 1.98 1.33
N VAL A 79 -7.10 1.29 0.18
CA VAL A 79 -7.82 1.71 -1.03
C VAL A 79 -9.34 1.60 -0.86
N ILE A 80 -9.79 0.48 -0.31
CA ILE A 80 -11.21 0.13 -0.29
C ILE A 80 -11.89 0.61 0.98
N ASN A 81 -11.28 0.40 2.15
CA ASN A 81 -11.95 0.62 3.43
C ASN A 81 -11.70 2.04 3.95
N GLU A 82 -10.45 2.50 3.91
CA GLU A 82 -10.08 3.82 4.39
C GLU A 82 -10.32 4.91 3.33
N CYS A 83 -9.74 4.80 2.15
CA CYS A 83 -9.95 5.76 1.06
C CYS A 83 -11.36 5.65 0.46
N GLN A 84 -12.10 4.56 0.76
CA GLN A 84 -13.49 4.37 0.38
C GLN A 84 -13.71 4.43 -1.14
N ILE A 85 -12.76 3.91 -1.92
CA ILE A 85 -12.97 3.74 -3.36
C ILE A 85 -13.95 2.57 -3.54
N PRO A 86 -15.14 2.80 -4.15
CA PRO A 86 -16.16 1.76 -4.29
C PRO A 86 -15.62 0.57 -5.09
N ALA A 87 -15.59 -0.60 -4.46
CA ALA A 87 -14.98 -1.80 -5.02
C ALA A 87 -16.02 -2.91 -5.19
N LYS A 88 -15.78 -3.84 -6.11
CA LYS A 88 -16.64 -5.03 -6.29
C LYS A 88 -16.44 -6.07 -5.18
N LYS A 89 -15.23 -6.15 -4.62
CA LYS A 89 -14.85 -7.06 -3.53
C LYS A 89 -14.19 -6.29 -2.40
N GLN A 90 -14.89 -6.17 -1.27
CA GLN A 90 -14.43 -5.35 -0.15
C GLN A 90 -13.10 -5.81 0.48
N ASN A 91 -12.80 -7.12 0.38
CA ASN A 91 -11.64 -7.72 1.03
C ASN A 91 -10.51 -8.07 0.05
N SER A 92 -10.60 -7.66 -1.21
CA SER A 92 -9.61 -8.01 -2.22
C SER A 92 -9.49 -6.93 -3.30
N LEU A 93 -8.40 -6.17 -3.25
CA LEU A 93 -8.09 -5.17 -4.28
C LEU A 93 -7.85 -5.83 -5.64
N ILE A 94 -7.17 -6.98 -5.68
CA ILE A 94 -6.89 -7.68 -6.93
C ILE A 94 -8.16 -8.21 -7.59
N GLU A 95 -9.08 -8.82 -6.84
CA GLU A 95 -10.36 -9.27 -7.40
C GLU A 95 -11.22 -8.09 -7.83
N SER A 96 -11.21 -7.00 -7.07
CA SER A 96 -11.91 -5.76 -7.45
C SER A 96 -11.37 -5.14 -8.73
N ILE A 97 -10.07 -5.28 -9.02
CA ILE A 97 -9.48 -4.84 -10.30
C ILE A 97 -9.93 -5.75 -11.44
N ILE A 98 -10.01 -7.07 -11.21
CA ILE A 98 -10.40 -8.04 -12.23
C ILE A 98 -11.89 -7.91 -12.59
N GLU A 99 -12.75 -7.67 -11.59
CA GLU A 99 -14.21 -7.57 -11.78
C GLU A 99 -14.71 -6.13 -11.96
N GLY A 100 -13.84 -5.15 -11.72
CA GLY A 100 -14.15 -3.72 -11.75
C GLY A 100 -14.21 -3.13 -13.15
N ASP A 101 -14.52 -1.85 -13.21
CA ASP A 101 -14.52 -1.06 -14.44
C ASP A 101 -13.20 -0.27 -14.60
N PRO A 102 -12.94 0.32 -15.78
CA PRO A 102 -11.74 1.12 -16.02
C PRO A 102 -11.59 2.33 -15.08
N ASP A 103 -12.70 2.90 -14.61
CA ASP A 103 -12.69 4.03 -13.67
C ASP A 103 -12.18 3.61 -12.29
N PHE A 104 -12.61 2.45 -11.79
CA PHE A 104 -12.08 1.84 -10.58
C PHE A 104 -10.57 1.58 -10.71
N LEU A 105 -10.13 0.95 -11.81
CA LEU A 105 -8.72 0.67 -12.05
C LEU A 105 -7.88 1.94 -12.03
N ARG A 106 -8.34 3.01 -12.69
CA ARG A 106 -7.64 4.30 -12.71
C ARG A 106 -7.53 4.90 -11.31
N ARG A 107 -8.65 5.01 -10.60
CA ARG A 107 -8.69 5.58 -9.23
C ARG A 107 -7.83 4.78 -8.25
N ALA A 108 -7.90 3.45 -8.32
CA ALA A 108 -7.08 2.57 -7.49
C ALA A 108 -5.59 2.72 -7.82
N THR A 109 -5.23 2.89 -9.09
CA THR A 109 -3.83 3.10 -9.51
C THR A 109 -3.28 4.40 -8.93
N ASP A 110 -4.01 5.51 -9.09
CA ASP A 110 -3.61 6.82 -8.55
C ASP A 110 -3.46 6.76 -7.02
N GLU A 111 -4.42 6.13 -6.34
CA GLU A 111 -4.42 6.05 -4.88
C GLU A 111 -3.32 5.13 -4.32
N VAL A 112 -3.07 3.98 -4.94
CA VAL A 112 -1.98 3.09 -4.53
C VAL A 112 -0.64 3.79 -4.68
N LEU A 113 -0.40 4.50 -5.79
CA LEU A 113 0.84 5.25 -5.98
C LEU A 113 1.02 6.35 -4.92
N ALA A 114 -0.03 7.13 -4.65
CA ALA A 114 0.00 8.17 -3.62
C ALA A 114 0.24 7.60 -2.21
N TYR A 115 -0.35 6.45 -1.90
CA TYR A 115 -0.19 5.78 -0.61
C TYR A 115 1.21 5.16 -0.44
N LEU A 116 1.78 4.59 -1.51
CA LEU A 116 3.12 4.02 -1.49
C LEU A 116 4.20 5.06 -1.18
N VAL A 117 3.99 6.35 -1.49
CA VAL A 117 4.89 7.44 -1.07
C VAL A 117 5.01 7.46 0.46
N TRP A 118 3.89 7.38 1.18
CA TRP A 118 3.89 7.40 2.64
C TRP A 118 4.45 6.12 3.25
N LEU A 119 4.10 4.95 2.72
CA LEU A 119 4.69 3.69 3.16
C LEU A 119 6.22 3.70 3.03
N ASN A 120 6.74 4.17 1.91
CA ASN A 120 8.18 4.23 1.67
C ASN A 120 8.88 5.23 2.60
N ARG A 121 8.31 6.42 2.82
CA ARG A 121 8.85 7.41 3.76
C ARG A 121 8.94 6.88 5.19
N PHE A 122 7.93 6.17 5.67
CA PHE A 122 7.97 5.60 7.02
C PHE A 122 8.84 4.36 7.13
N ALA A 123 8.90 3.52 6.10
CA ALA A 123 9.85 2.43 6.07
C ALA A 123 11.30 2.93 6.14
N GLU A 124 11.61 4.02 5.44
CA GLU A 124 12.92 4.69 5.49
C GLU A 124 13.19 5.30 6.88
N ALA A 125 12.21 6.01 7.46
CA ALA A 125 12.33 6.56 8.80
C ALA A 125 12.57 5.49 9.90
N GLU A 126 12.05 4.28 9.70
CA GLU A 126 12.27 3.13 10.59
C GLU A 126 13.54 2.33 10.26
N GLY A 127 14.36 2.79 9.31
CA GLY A 127 15.60 2.10 8.91
C GLY A 127 15.37 0.76 8.22
N LEU A 128 14.17 0.53 7.68
CA LEU A 128 13.77 -0.73 7.04
C LEU A 128 14.22 -0.83 5.58
N THR A 129 14.89 0.21 5.12
CA THR A 129 15.33 0.31 3.75
C THR A 129 16.84 0.37 3.69
N GLY A 130 17.48 -0.71 4.13
CA GLY A 130 18.93 -0.83 4.07
C GLY A 130 19.42 -0.57 2.64
N GLU A 131 20.29 0.42 2.50
CA GLU A 131 21.19 0.52 1.36
C GLU A 131 22.10 -0.70 1.42
N VAL A 132 22.12 -1.45 0.32
CA VAL A 132 23.27 -2.28 0.01
C VAL A 132 24.31 -1.30 -0.48
N ASP A 133 25.04 -0.67 0.44
CA ASP A 133 26.31 -0.02 0.13
C ASP A 133 27.27 -1.13 -0.30
N LYS A 134 27.21 -1.43 -1.60
CA LYS A 134 28.33 -2.03 -2.31
C LYS A 134 29.26 -0.88 -2.69
N GLU A 135 30.04 -0.41 -1.73
CA GLU A 135 31.36 0.11 -2.07
C GLU A 135 32.18 -1.08 -2.60
N GLY A 136 32.56 -0.99 -3.87
CA GLY A 136 33.49 -1.86 -4.55
C GLY A 136 34.59 -1.03 -5.19
#